data_AF-A0A7X8IM78-F1
#
_entry.id   AF-A0A7X8IM78-F1
#
_cell.length_a   1.000
_cell.length_b   1.000
_cell.length_c   1.000
_cell.angle_alpha   90.00
_cell.angle_beta   90.00
_cell.angle_gamma   90.00
#
_symmetry.space_group_name_H-M   'P 1'
#
loop_
_entity.id
_entity.type
_entity.pdbx_description
1 polymer ?
#
loop_
_entity_poly.entity_id
_entity_poly.type
_entity_poly.pdbx_seq_one_letter_code
_entity_poly.pdbx_strand_id
1 'polypeptide(L)'
;KSAIWMINLDEESQIFGVGLNISANLTSYISGYRANQKTKITVSIGDANKGLIYTYEGRINGTGNIITSRSYDPVDVGDEIIIIDQDSRIRGERTFVQTKNISDEAISLTVGPYFSQNDNNYRSLQLLKLKKCDTKEISLGDLNREQMFFNPNPFFSNKLFVQITIHGITNSFPVSILGINIY
;
A
#
# COMPACT_ATOMS: atom_id res chain seq x y z
N LYS A 1 0.38 4.91 10.30
CA LYS A 1 0.90 3.62 10.85
C LYS A 1 0.46 2.50 9.93
N SER A 2 1.33 1.53 9.63
CA SER A 2 0.97 0.35 8.85
C SER A 2 1.22 -0.92 9.67
N ALA A 3 0.43 -1.95 9.40
CA ALA A 3 0.62 -3.30 9.90
C ALA A 3 0.38 -4.28 8.76
N ILE A 4 1.08 -5.40 8.79
CA ILE A 4 1.02 -6.44 7.75
C ILE A 4 0.68 -7.76 8.44
N TRP A 5 -0.31 -8.45 7.90
CA TRP A 5 -0.70 -9.80 8.28
C TRP A 5 -0.39 -10.76 7.15
N MET A 6 -0.04 -11.99 7.51
CA MET A 6 0.05 -13.11 6.58
C MET A 6 -1.15 -14.02 6.83
N ILE A 7 -1.88 -14.34 5.77
CA ILE A 7 -3.07 -15.20 5.79
C ILE A 7 -2.79 -16.39 4.88
N ASN A 8 -2.95 -17.60 5.41
CA ASN A 8 -2.94 -18.80 4.59
C ASN A 8 -4.36 -19.09 4.12
N LEU A 9 -4.50 -19.41 2.84
CA LEU A 9 -5.72 -19.89 2.22
C LEU A 9 -5.56 -21.39 1.95
N ASP A 10 -6.67 -22.11 1.92
CA ASP A 10 -6.62 -23.56 1.69
C ASP A 10 -6.23 -23.89 0.23
N GLU A 11 -6.57 -23.02 -0.70
CA GLU A 11 -6.29 -23.16 -2.13
C GLU A 11 -6.04 -21.80 -2.82
N GLU A 12 -5.58 -21.85 -4.07
CA GLU A 12 -5.52 -20.66 -4.92
C GLU A 12 -6.93 -20.08 -5.06
N SER A 13 -7.07 -18.79 -4.78
CA SER A 13 -8.38 -18.17 -4.59
C SER A 13 -8.49 -16.87 -5.34
N GLN A 14 -9.68 -16.62 -5.85
CA GLN A 14 -10.05 -15.33 -6.38
C GLN A 14 -10.48 -14.42 -5.21
N ILE A 15 -9.72 -13.36 -4.93
CA ILE A 15 -10.01 -12.43 -3.84
C ILE A 15 -10.69 -11.18 -4.41
N PHE A 16 -11.97 -11.02 -4.11
CA PHE A 16 -12.80 -9.87 -4.47
C PHE A 16 -12.58 -8.68 -3.53
N GLY A 17 -12.21 -8.93 -2.27
CA GLY A 17 -11.93 -7.86 -1.34
C GLY A 17 -11.52 -8.31 0.06
N VAL A 18 -11.28 -7.30 0.90
CA VAL A 18 -10.95 -7.49 2.31
C VAL A 18 -11.98 -6.76 3.15
N GLY A 19 -12.67 -7.48 4.02
CA GLY A 19 -13.55 -6.94 5.04
C GLY A 19 -12.78 -6.66 6.32
N LEU A 20 -12.89 -5.46 6.86
CA LEU A 20 -12.30 -5.09 8.14
C LEU A 20 -13.37 -4.84 9.20
N ASN A 21 -13.27 -5.56 10.32
CA ASN A 21 -14.00 -5.23 11.54
C ASN A 21 -13.12 -4.33 12.40
N ILE A 22 -13.57 -3.11 12.64
CA ILE A 22 -12.77 -2.07 13.29
C ILE A 22 -13.50 -1.43 14.46
N SER A 23 -12.75 -1.00 15.47
CA SER A 23 -13.27 -0.24 16.61
C SER A 23 -12.40 0.97 16.92
N ALA A 24 -12.96 1.91 17.68
CA ALA A 24 -12.23 3.06 18.19
C ALA A 24 -12.03 2.93 19.70
N ASN A 25 -10.81 3.20 20.18
CA ASN A 25 -10.56 3.35 21.61
C ASN A 25 -10.74 4.81 22.00
N LEU A 26 -11.91 5.15 22.54
CA LEU A 26 -12.32 6.53 22.80
C LEU A 26 -11.99 7.04 24.21
N THR A 27 -11.24 6.27 25.01
CA THR A 27 -11.01 6.56 26.44
C THR A 27 -10.23 7.87 26.69
N SER A 28 -9.53 8.42 25.71
CA SER A 28 -8.76 9.68 25.84
C SER A 28 -9.26 10.86 24.98
N TYR A 29 -10.28 10.68 24.15
CA TYR A 29 -10.80 11.72 23.23
C TYR A 29 -12.15 12.25 23.73
N ILE A 30 -12.11 12.96 24.86
CA ILE A 30 -13.28 13.57 25.50
C ILE A 30 -13.04 15.09 25.62
N SER A 31 -13.32 15.82 24.54
CA SER A 31 -13.99 17.13 24.53
C SER A 31 -13.89 17.75 23.13
N GLY A 32 -14.96 17.66 22.34
CA GLY A 32 -15.09 18.39 21.07
C GLY A 32 -15.40 17.51 19.86
N TYR A 33 -16.63 17.62 19.36
CA TYR A 33 -17.11 17.21 18.03
C TYR A 33 -16.80 15.77 17.56
N ARG A 34 -17.31 14.76 18.27
CA ARG A 34 -17.33 13.35 17.81
C ARG A 34 -18.01 13.17 16.44
N ALA A 35 -18.99 14.01 16.11
CA ALA A 35 -19.79 13.88 14.89
C ALA A 35 -18.99 14.01 13.57
N ASN A 36 -17.82 14.66 13.61
CA ASN A 36 -16.99 14.90 12.42
C ASN A 36 -15.68 14.10 12.44
N GLN A 37 -15.48 13.21 13.41
CA GLN A 37 -14.25 12.44 13.50
C GLN A 37 -14.23 11.32 12.45
N LYS A 38 -13.16 11.30 11.66
CA LYS A 38 -12.94 10.35 10.58
C LYS A 38 -11.55 9.77 10.65
N THR A 39 -11.38 8.54 10.20
CA THR A 39 -10.07 7.94 9.98
C THR A 39 -9.95 7.53 8.52
N LYS A 40 -8.75 7.65 7.94
CA LYS A 40 -8.50 7.23 6.57
C LYS A 40 -7.68 5.95 6.60
N ILE A 41 -8.17 4.91 5.93
CA ILE A 41 -7.55 3.59 5.89
C ILE A 41 -7.31 3.20 4.43
N THR A 42 -6.11 2.72 4.13
CA THR A 42 -5.81 2.00 2.89
C THR A 42 -5.60 0.53 3.19
N VAL A 43 -6.19 -0.34 2.38
CA VAL A 43 -5.88 -1.77 2.38
C VAL A 43 -5.17 -2.13 1.09
N SER A 44 -4.09 -2.89 1.20
CA SER A 44 -3.35 -3.46 0.09
C SER A 44 -3.13 -4.94 0.33
N ILE A 45 -3.09 -5.74 -0.74
CA ILE A 45 -2.86 -7.18 -0.65
C ILE A 45 -1.77 -7.64 -1.61
N GLY A 46 -1.07 -8.70 -1.23
CA GLY A 46 0.04 -9.26 -2.00
C GLY A 46 0.04 -10.77 -1.97
N ASP A 47 0.57 -11.37 -3.02
CA ASP A 47 0.83 -12.81 -3.05
C ASP A 47 2.08 -13.12 -2.23
N ALA A 48 1.90 -13.81 -1.11
CA ALA A 48 2.99 -14.07 -0.19
C ALA A 48 3.97 -15.15 -0.68
N ASN A 49 3.56 -16.00 -1.61
CA ASN A 49 4.48 -16.97 -2.22
C ASN A 49 5.50 -16.30 -3.14
N LYS A 50 5.22 -15.08 -3.62
CA LYS A 50 6.16 -14.26 -4.40
C LYS A 50 7.12 -13.44 -3.55
N GLY A 51 7.10 -13.60 -2.22
CA GLY A 51 7.88 -12.75 -1.31
C GLY A 51 7.32 -11.34 -1.16
N LEU A 52 7.55 -10.70 0.00
CA LEU A 52 6.98 -9.39 0.31
C LEU A 52 7.86 -8.23 -0.14
N ILE A 53 9.16 -8.33 0.12
CA ILE A 53 10.12 -7.23 0.03
C ILE A 53 11.24 -7.60 -0.92
N TYR A 54 11.50 -6.72 -1.88
CA TYR A 54 12.66 -6.77 -2.75
C TYR A 54 13.41 -5.46 -2.71
N THR A 55 14.70 -5.49 -3.00
CA THR A 55 15.53 -4.30 -3.14
C THR A 55 16.28 -4.35 -4.44
N TYR A 56 16.27 -3.26 -5.19
CA TYR A 56 17.00 -3.12 -6.44
C TYR A 56 17.41 -1.66 -6.65
N GLU A 57 18.32 -1.42 -7.59
CA GLU A 57 18.71 -0.06 -7.98
C GLU A 57 17.89 0.39 -9.18
N GLY A 58 17.33 1.60 -9.11
CA GLY A 58 16.63 2.22 -10.22
C GLY A 58 17.05 3.67 -10.40
N ARG A 59 17.11 4.12 -11.65
CA ARG A 59 17.35 5.52 -11.99
C ARG A 59 16.03 6.27 -12.03
N ILE A 60 15.86 7.20 -11.12
CA ILE A 60 14.72 8.11 -11.11
C ILE A 60 15.02 9.24 -12.11
N ASN A 61 14.02 9.64 -12.89
CA ASN A 61 14.16 10.75 -13.81
C ASN A 61 14.05 12.10 -13.09
N GLY A 62 14.50 13.17 -13.76
CA GLY A 62 14.47 14.51 -13.18
C GLY A 62 13.10 15.09 -12.87
N THR A 63 11.99 14.43 -13.21
CA THR A 63 10.62 14.84 -12.85
C THR A 63 9.99 13.95 -11.78
N GLY A 64 10.70 12.94 -11.27
CA GLY A 64 10.24 12.09 -10.17
C GLY A 64 9.03 11.19 -10.49
N ASN A 65 8.79 10.90 -11.78
CA ASN A 65 7.62 10.13 -12.23
C ASN A 65 7.98 8.89 -13.06
N ILE A 66 9.23 8.76 -13.49
CA ILE A 66 9.72 7.59 -14.23
C ILE A 66 10.90 6.99 -13.47
N ILE A 67 10.88 5.67 -13.34
CA ILE A 67 11.97 4.86 -12.83
C ILE A 67 12.42 3.91 -13.93
N THR A 68 13.70 3.93 -14.29
CA THR A 68 14.30 2.95 -15.19
C THR A 68 15.22 2.00 -14.42
N SER A 69 15.08 0.69 -14.62
CA SER A 69 15.94 -0.32 -13.99
C SER A 69 16.12 -1.54 -14.91
N ARG A 70 16.63 -2.66 -14.39
CA ARG A 70 17.00 -3.83 -15.20
C ARG A 70 15.76 -4.64 -15.62
N SER A 71 15.80 -5.25 -16.80
CA SER A 71 14.64 -5.99 -17.36
C SER A 71 14.16 -7.15 -16.48
N TYR A 72 15.05 -7.75 -15.69
CA TYR A 72 14.75 -8.88 -14.80
C TYR A 72 14.33 -8.48 -13.38
N ASP A 73 14.22 -7.18 -13.06
CA ASP A 73 13.77 -6.77 -11.74
C ASP A 73 12.33 -7.23 -11.49
N PRO A 74 12.03 -7.84 -10.34
CA PRO A 74 10.74 -8.48 -10.07
C PRO A 74 9.72 -7.44 -9.66
N VAL A 75 9.30 -6.55 -10.57
CA VAL A 75 8.34 -5.45 -10.29
C VAL A 75 7.16 -5.52 -11.25
N ASP A 76 5.95 -5.32 -10.74
CA ASP A 76 4.71 -5.42 -11.50
C ASP A 76 3.84 -4.16 -11.31
N VAL A 77 2.92 -3.93 -12.24
CA VAL A 77 1.93 -2.85 -12.12
C VAL A 77 1.10 -3.05 -10.86
N GLY A 78 1.01 -1.98 -10.06
CA GLY A 78 0.32 -1.93 -8.78
C GLY A 78 1.23 -2.11 -7.56
N ASP A 79 2.47 -2.57 -7.72
CA ASP A 79 3.41 -2.71 -6.60
C ASP A 79 3.77 -1.36 -5.99
N GLU A 80 4.06 -1.34 -4.69
CA GLU A 80 4.49 -0.14 -3.97
C GLU A 80 6.03 -0.03 -3.96
N ILE A 81 6.55 1.16 -4.24
CA ILE A 81 7.98 1.49 -4.23
C ILE A 81 8.26 2.51 -3.14
N ILE A 82 9.36 2.31 -2.41
CA ILE A 82 9.87 3.21 -1.36
C ILE A 82 11.32 3.56 -1.66
N ILE A 83 11.67 4.85 -1.59
CA ILE A 83 13.07 5.28 -1.68
C ILE A 83 13.75 5.03 -0.33
N ILE A 84 14.80 4.21 -0.31
CA ILE A 84 15.51 3.86 0.94
C ILE A 84 16.90 4.47 1.06
N ASP A 85 17.39 5.09 -0.02
CA ASP A 85 18.70 5.70 -0.07
C ASP A 85 18.86 6.84 0.95
N GLN A 86 19.99 6.87 1.67
CA GLN A 86 20.16 7.79 2.80
C GLN A 86 20.40 9.24 2.37
N ASP A 87 21.00 9.44 1.20
CA ASP A 87 21.38 10.73 0.65
C ASP A 87 20.27 11.39 -0.19
N SER A 88 19.18 10.67 -0.47
CA SER A 88 18.08 11.17 -1.27
C SER A 88 17.17 12.10 -0.48
N ARG A 89 16.80 13.22 -1.11
CA ARG A 89 15.84 14.19 -0.55
C ARG A 89 14.40 13.67 -0.49
N ILE A 90 14.12 12.61 -1.25
CA ILE A 90 12.81 11.94 -1.34
C ILE A 90 12.83 10.60 -0.59
N ARG A 91 13.80 10.40 0.30
CA ARG A 91 13.90 9.20 1.13
C ARG A 91 12.62 8.98 1.96
N GLY A 92 12.14 7.75 1.95
CA GLY A 92 10.93 7.32 2.66
C GLY A 92 9.64 7.67 1.92
N GLU A 93 9.70 8.40 0.81
CA GLU A 93 8.54 8.61 -0.05
C GLU A 93 8.09 7.29 -0.67
N ARG A 94 6.77 7.17 -0.81
CA ARG A 94 6.10 5.95 -1.28
C ARG A 94 5.30 6.28 -2.53
N THR A 95 5.37 5.41 -3.53
CA THR A 95 4.64 5.52 -4.79
C THR A 95 4.19 4.15 -5.28
N PHE A 96 3.32 4.10 -6.29
CA PHE A 96 2.82 2.87 -6.87
C PHE A 96 3.14 2.80 -8.36
N VAL A 97 3.50 1.62 -8.85
CA VAL A 97 3.72 1.39 -10.28
C VAL A 97 2.39 1.49 -11.03
N GLN A 98 2.28 2.43 -11.96
CA GLN A 98 1.09 2.63 -12.79
C GLN A 98 1.22 1.93 -14.14
N THR A 99 2.40 1.97 -14.75
CA THR A 99 2.70 1.30 -16.01
C THR A 99 4.08 0.66 -15.95
N LYS A 100 4.26 -0.40 -16.74
CA LYS A 100 5.53 -1.11 -16.89
C LYS A 100 5.78 -1.35 -18.37
N ASN A 101 6.82 -0.71 -18.90
CA ASN A 101 7.29 -0.92 -20.27
C ASN A 101 8.61 -1.68 -20.21
N ILE A 102 8.71 -2.78 -20.94
CA ILE A 102 9.90 -3.64 -20.97
C ILE A 102 10.57 -3.48 -22.34
N SER A 103 11.88 -3.23 -22.32
CA SER A 103 12.78 -3.43 -23.46
C SER A 103 13.81 -4.49 -23.10
N ASP A 104 14.62 -4.94 -24.07
CA ASP A 104 15.51 -6.09 -23.93
C ASP A 104 16.32 -6.10 -22.61
N GLU A 105 16.95 -4.98 -22.26
CA GLU A 105 17.81 -4.88 -21.08
C GLU A 105 17.24 -4.01 -19.94
N ALA A 106 16.11 -3.33 -20.16
CA ALA A 106 15.60 -2.37 -19.21
C ALA A 106 14.08 -2.44 -19.02
N ILE A 107 13.64 -2.02 -17.84
CA ILE A 107 12.25 -1.64 -17.62
C ILE A 107 12.16 -0.14 -17.42
N SER A 108 11.03 0.44 -17.85
CA SER A 108 10.63 1.80 -17.56
C SER A 108 9.26 1.78 -16.89
N LEU A 109 9.20 2.35 -15.68
CA LEU A 109 8.03 2.37 -14.82
C LEU A 109 7.53 3.80 -14.70
N THR A 110 6.25 4.05 -15.02
CA THR A 110 5.58 5.27 -14.56
C THR A 110 5.00 5.01 -13.18
N VAL A 111 5.17 5.95 -12.26
CA VAL A 111 4.73 5.81 -10.86
C VAL A 111 3.73 6.90 -10.45
N GLY A 112 2.91 6.63 -9.44
CA GLY A 112 1.96 7.60 -8.89
C GLY A 112 1.59 7.31 -7.42
N PRO A 113 1.52 8.33 -6.53
CA PRO A 113 1.81 9.75 -6.80
C PRO A 113 3.29 9.98 -7.13
N TYR A 114 3.59 11.08 -7.83
CA TYR A 114 4.97 11.45 -8.15
C TYR A 114 5.74 11.80 -6.88
N PHE A 115 7.07 11.65 -6.93
CA PHE A 115 7.92 12.10 -5.83
C PHE A 115 7.85 13.62 -5.67
N SER A 116 7.98 14.10 -4.44
CA SER A 116 7.75 15.51 -4.10
C SER A 116 8.83 16.45 -4.66
N GLN A 117 9.97 15.90 -5.05
CA GLN A 117 11.12 16.63 -5.57
C GLN A 117 11.76 15.90 -6.74
N ASN A 118 12.45 16.67 -7.58
CA ASN A 118 13.24 16.15 -8.69
C ASN A 118 14.47 15.41 -8.15
N ASP A 119 14.68 14.17 -8.59
CA ASP A 119 15.86 13.37 -8.25
C ASP A 119 16.34 12.58 -9.48
N ASN A 120 17.30 13.13 -10.24
CA ASN A 120 17.77 12.54 -11.48
C ASN A 120 18.98 11.61 -11.26
N ASN A 121 18.84 10.62 -10.39
CA ASN A 121 19.94 9.76 -9.95
C ASN A 121 19.54 8.28 -9.87
N TYR A 122 20.54 7.41 -9.80
CA TYR A 122 20.36 6.03 -9.35
C TYR A 122 20.11 6.03 -7.85
N ARG A 123 19.07 5.32 -7.42
CA ARG A 123 18.67 5.20 -6.03
C ARG A 123 18.42 3.75 -5.66
N SER A 124 18.74 3.42 -4.42
CA SER A 124 18.28 2.18 -3.80
C SER A 124 16.77 2.25 -3.55
N LEU A 125 16.04 1.29 -4.12
CA LEU A 125 14.60 1.18 -4.05
C LEU A 125 14.22 -0.06 -3.24
N GLN A 126 13.21 0.08 -2.38
CA GLN A 126 12.53 -1.05 -1.77
C GLN A 126 11.17 -1.23 -2.44
N LEU A 127 10.93 -2.42 -2.95
CA LEU A 127 9.66 -2.84 -3.52
C LEU A 127 8.88 -3.63 -2.50
N LEU A 128 7.60 -3.30 -2.34
CA LEU A 128 6.61 -4.11 -1.65
C LEU A 128 5.66 -4.71 -2.68
N LYS A 129 5.60 -6.05 -2.71
CA LYS A 129 4.68 -6.84 -3.54
C LYS A 129 3.25 -6.80 -3.03
N LEU A 130 2.73 -5.59 -2.84
CA LEU A 130 1.39 -5.30 -2.36
C LEU A 130 0.70 -4.41 -3.38
N LYS A 131 -0.50 -4.80 -3.80
CA LYS A 131 -1.36 -4.01 -4.67
C LYS A 131 -2.46 -3.37 -3.84
N LYS A 132 -2.66 -2.08 -4.06
CA LYS A 132 -3.74 -1.34 -3.38
C LYS A 132 -5.10 -1.92 -3.78
N CYS A 133 -5.90 -2.28 -2.79
CA CYS A 133 -7.32 -2.57 -2.96
C CYS A 133 -8.08 -1.25 -3.06
N ASP A 134 -8.23 -0.56 -1.93
CA ASP A 134 -9.01 0.67 -1.82
C ASP A 134 -8.50 1.57 -0.68
N THR A 135 -8.88 2.84 -0.71
CA THR A 135 -8.70 3.80 0.38
C THR A 135 -10.03 4.42 0.76
N LYS A 136 -10.41 4.31 2.02
CA LYS A 136 -11.68 4.85 2.55
C LYS A 136 -11.46 5.80 3.71
N GLU A 137 -12.31 6.82 3.78
CA GLU A 137 -12.53 7.60 5.00
C GLU A 137 -13.73 7.03 5.74
N ILE A 138 -13.55 6.70 7.01
CA ILE A 138 -14.54 6.01 7.83
C ILE A 138 -14.86 6.89 9.03
N SER A 139 -16.14 7.18 9.24
CA SER A 139 -16.60 8.00 10.35
C SER A 139 -16.86 7.15 11.58
N LEU A 140 -16.86 7.75 12.78
CA LEU A 140 -17.18 7.01 14.02
C LEU A 140 -18.53 6.28 13.96
N GLY A 141 -19.53 6.87 13.30
CA GLY A 141 -20.86 6.26 13.15
C GLY A 141 -20.88 5.00 12.27
N ASP A 142 -19.83 4.77 11.49
CA ASP A 142 -19.73 3.64 10.56
C ASP A 142 -19.03 2.43 11.19
N LEU A 143 -18.56 2.50 12.44
CA LEU A 143 -17.75 1.44 13.05
C LEU A 143 -18.53 0.17 13.45
N ASN A 144 -19.86 0.23 13.44
CA ASN A 144 -20.73 -0.91 13.77
C ASN A 144 -20.94 -1.90 12.62
N ARG A 145 -20.36 -1.63 11.46
CA ARG A 145 -20.44 -2.49 10.27
C ARG A 145 -19.04 -2.84 9.78
N GLU A 146 -18.94 -3.99 9.12
CA GLU A 146 -17.73 -4.36 8.41
C GLU A 146 -17.44 -3.35 7.28
N GLN A 147 -16.16 -3.00 7.13
CA GLN A 147 -15.69 -2.08 6.11
C GLN A 147 -15.04 -2.88 4.98
N MET A 148 -15.73 -2.97 3.85
CA MET A 148 -15.24 -3.69 2.67
C MET A 148 -14.25 -2.85 1.88
N PHE A 149 -13.11 -3.41 1.48
CA PHE A 149 -12.13 -2.79 0.57
C PHE A 149 -12.03 -3.67 -0.67
N PHE A 150 -12.50 -3.16 -1.81
CA PHE A 150 -12.58 -3.94 -3.04
C PHE A 150 -11.23 -4.07 -3.70
N ASN A 151 -10.93 -5.27 -4.16
CA ASN A 151 -9.68 -5.56 -4.84
C ASN A 151 -9.89 -5.56 -6.36
N PRO A 152 -9.16 -4.71 -7.11
CA PRO A 152 -9.26 -4.68 -8.57
C PRO A 152 -8.50 -5.83 -9.27
N ASN A 153 -7.65 -6.60 -8.57
CA ASN A 153 -6.76 -7.62 -9.16
C ASN A 153 -6.94 -8.99 -8.51
N PRO A 154 -7.64 -9.94 -9.14
CA PRO A 154 -8.36 -10.91 -8.32
C PRO A 154 -7.64 -12.25 -8.06
N PHE A 155 -6.53 -12.61 -8.70
CA PHE A 155 -5.92 -13.95 -8.53
C PHE A 155 -4.72 -13.95 -7.58
N PHE A 156 -4.82 -14.75 -6.51
CA PHE A 156 -3.74 -15.00 -5.57
C PHE A 156 -3.54 -16.49 -5.37
N SER A 157 -2.30 -16.84 -5.06
CA SER A 157 -1.95 -18.18 -4.61
C SER A 157 -2.56 -18.48 -3.22
N ASN A 158 -2.13 -19.57 -2.58
CA ASN A 158 -2.63 -19.98 -1.27
C ASN A 158 -2.07 -19.20 -0.06
N LYS A 159 -1.27 -18.14 -0.28
CA LYS A 159 -0.77 -17.29 0.82
C LYS A 159 -0.87 -15.82 0.45
N LEU A 160 -1.39 -15.03 1.37
CA LEU A 160 -1.70 -13.62 1.16
C LEU A 160 -1.02 -12.75 2.21
N PHE A 161 -0.39 -11.67 1.79
CA PHE A 161 -0.08 -10.54 2.66
C PHE A 161 -1.23 -9.55 2.60
N VAL A 162 -1.73 -9.11 3.76
CA VAL A 162 -2.68 -7.99 3.87
C VAL A 162 -1.98 -6.87 4.62
N GLN A 163 -1.83 -5.72 4.00
CA GLN A 163 -1.34 -4.50 4.65
C GLN A 163 -2.51 -3.55 4.89
N ILE A 164 -2.63 -3.10 6.14
CA ILE A 164 -3.57 -2.04 6.53
C ILE A 164 -2.75 -0.82 6.93
N THR A 165 -2.97 0.30 6.24
CA THR A 165 -2.32 1.58 6.54
C THR A 165 -3.36 2.56 7.05
N ILE A 166 -3.19 3.00 8.29
CA ILE A 166 -3.99 4.06 8.92
C ILE A 166 -3.25 5.38 8.73
N HIS A 167 -3.91 6.31 8.06
CA HIS A 167 -3.40 7.65 7.76
C HIS A 167 -3.87 8.64 8.82
N GLY A 168 -2.97 9.51 9.26
CA GLY A 168 -3.36 10.64 10.10
C GLY A 168 -4.10 11.67 9.26
N ILE A 169 -5.34 11.96 9.60
CA ILE A 169 -6.12 13.08 9.04
C ILE A 169 -6.60 14.00 10.17
N THR A 170 -6.98 15.23 9.83
CA THR A 170 -7.54 16.19 10.77
C THR A 170 -8.76 15.58 11.46
N ASN A 171 -8.82 15.69 12.80
CA ASN A 171 -9.88 15.09 13.63
C ASN A 171 -9.96 13.55 13.56
N SER A 172 -8.81 12.88 13.43
CA SER A 172 -8.76 11.42 13.47
C SER A 172 -8.91 10.82 14.87
N PHE A 173 -9.41 9.59 14.91
CA PHE A 173 -9.52 8.77 16.12
C PHE A 173 -8.62 7.53 16.01
N PRO A 174 -8.13 6.99 17.14
CA PRO A 174 -7.34 5.76 17.13
C PRO A 174 -8.21 4.56 16.75
N VAL A 175 -7.69 3.71 15.84
CA VAL A 175 -8.39 2.54 15.31
C VAL A 175 -7.73 1.26 15.84
N SER A 176 -8.56 0.30 16.23
CA SER A 176 -8.15 -1.09 16.47
C SER A 176 -8.78 -1.99 15.42
N ILE A 177 -8.00 -2.93 14.86
CA ILE A 177 -8.49 -3.95 13.93
C ILE A 177 -8.89 -5.18 14.76
N LEU A 178 -10.17 -5.53 14.75
CA LEU A 178 -10.73 -6.64 15.51
C LEU A 178 -10.78 -7.94 14.71
N GLY A 179 -10.90 -7.84 13.38
CA GLY A 179 -10.93 -8.98 12.48
C GLY A 179 -10.69 -8.58 11.04
N ILE A 180 -10.16 -9.52 10.26
CA ILE A 180 -9.90 -9.41 8.83
C ILE A 180 -10.60 -10.59 8.17
N ASN A 181 -11.55 -10.31 7.29
CA ASN A 181 -12.27 -11.30 6.51
C ASN A 181 -11.84 -11.18 5.04
N ILE A 182 -11.59 -12.31 4.39
CA ILE A 182 -11.17 -12.39 2.99
C ILE A 182 -12.34 -12.91 2.18
N TYR A 183 -12.70 -12.17 1.13
CA TYR A 183 -13.82 -12.46 0.23
C TYR A 183 -13.34 -12.62 -1.19
#